data_AF-A0A6I5RDD2-F1
#
_entry.id   AF-A0A6I5RDD2-F1
#
_cell.length_a   1.000
_cell.length_b   1.000
_cell.length_c   1.000
_cell.angle_alpha   90.00
_cell.angle_beta   90.00
_cell.angle_gamma   90.00
#
_symmetry.space_group_name_H-M   'P 1'
#
loop_
_entity.id
_entity.type
_entity.pdbx_description
1 polymer ?
#
loop_
_entity_poly.entity_id
_entity_poly.type
_entity_poly.pdbx_seq_one_letter_code
_entity_poly.pdbx_strand_id
1 'polypeptide(L)'
;MVLAKILGKSWAKIMDFEARLEAVNQSLDLLNIRKRGKGTGRLSIRGIFPPKPGDGDSPKHYEHATGKPATPVGLKIAKAIAQEMEALLVKDNFEWRPYLTGLTH
;
A
#
# COMPACT_ATOMS: atom_id res chain seq x y z
N MET A 1 -28.37 17.77 20.35
CA MET A 1 -28.53 16.40 19.82
C MET A 1 -28.11 16.29 18.33
N VAL A 2 -26.98 16.90 17.92
CA VAL A 2 -26.50 16.89 16.51
C VAL A 2 -25.09 16.30 16.38
N LEU A 3 -24.24 16.49 17.40
CA LEU A 3 -22.86 15.97 17.46
C LEU A 3 -22.76 14.43 17.38
N ALA A 4 -23.69 13.69 18.00
CA ALA A 4 -23.64 12.21 18.01
C ALA A 4 -23.90 11.56 16.63
N LYS A 5 -24.74 12.18 15.79
CA LYS A 5 -25.07 11.67 14.44
C LYS A 5 -23.92 11.84 13.43
N ILE A 6 -23.14 12.92 13.57
CA ILE A 6 -22.02 13.24 12.69
C ILE A 6 -20.85 12.26 12.94
N LEU A 7 -20.60 11.91 14.20
CA LEU A 7 -19.55 10.95 14.56
C LEU A 7 -19.87 9.55 14.02
N GLY A 8 -21.08 9.01 14.23
CA GLY A 8 -21.43 7.64 13.85
C GLY A 8 -21.23 7.29 12.36
N LYS A 9 -21.58 8.20 11.44
CA LYS A 9 -21.39 7.99 9.99
C LYS A 9 -19.91 7.96 9.58
N SER A 10 -19.07 8.73 10.25
CA SER A 10 -17.62 8.77 9.96
C SER A 10 -16.96 7.46 10.39
N TRP A 11 -17.29 6.95 11.58
CA TRP A 11 -16.76 5.68 12.09
C TRP A 11 -17.15 4.49 11.22
N ALA A 12 -18.41 4.42 10.77
CA ALA A 12 -18.87 3.37 9.86
C ALA A 12 -18.07 3.35 8.54
N LYS A 13 -17.79 4.53 7.95
CA LYS A 13 -16.96 4.62 6.74
C LYS A 13 -15.51 4.22 6.98
N ILE A 14 -14.95 4.57 8.12
CA ILE A 14 -13.59 4.17 8.50
C ILE A 14 -13.53 2.65 8.65
N MET A 15 -14.47 2.05 9.39
CA MET A 15 -14.54 0.59 9.56
C MET A 15 -14.72 -0.13 8.23
N ASP A 16 -15.58 0.37 7.33
CA ASP A 16 -15.74 -0.18 5.97
C ASP A 16 -14.42 -0.13 5.18
N PHE A 17 -13.65 0.98 5.28
CA PHE A 17 -12.36 1.07 4.62
C PHE A 17 -11.33 0.09 5.20
N GLU A 18 -11.19 0.02 6.52
CA GLU A 18 -10.23 -0.89 7.16
C GLU A 18 -10.58 -2.36 6.88
N ALA A 19 -11.86 -2.73 6.87
CA ALA A 19 -12.29 -4.08 6.50
C ALA A 19 -11.94 -4.42 5.04
N ARG A 20 -12.09 -3.46 4.12
CA ARG A 20 -11.67 -3.65 2.71
C ARG A 20 -10.16 -3.75 2.58
N LEU A 21 -9.40 -2.94 3.33
CA LEU A 21 -7.94 -2.99 3.33
C LEU A 21 -7.46 -4.37 3.81
N GLU A 22 -8.06 -4.87 4.89
CA GLU A 22 -7.77 -6.20 5.43
C GLU A 22 -8.08 -7.30 4.42
N ALA A 23 -9.27 -7.28 3.80
CA ALA A 23 -9.63 -8.25 2.77
C ALA A 23 -8.69 -8.22 1.55
N VAL A 24 -8.17 -7.04 1.19
CA VAL A 24 -7.14 -6.94 0.14
C VAL A 24 -5.82 -7.55 0.59
N ASN A 25 -5.38 -7.28 1.82
CA ASN A 25 -4.14 -7.84 2.36
C ASN A 25 -4.20 -9.37 2.50
N GLN A 26 -5.37 -9.93 2.81
CA GLN A 26 -5.59 -11.38 2.81
C GLN A 26 -5.52 -12.02 1.41
N SER A 27 -5.58 -11.21 0.34
CA SER A 27 -5.46 -11.68 -1.04
C SER A 27 -4.06 -11.49 -1.64
N LEU A 28 -3.09 -11.06 -0.83
CA LEU A 28 -1.67 -10.89 -1.19
C LEU A 28 -0.85 -11.85 -0.32
N ASP A 29 0.12 -12.53 -0.91
CA ASP A 29 0.90 -13.58 -0.24
C ASP A 29 2.24 -13.07 0.32
N LEU A 30 2.90 -12.18 -0.42
CA LEU A 30 4.24 -11.64 -0.12
C LEU A 30 4.19 -10.20 0.38
N LEU A 31 3.17 -9.45 -0.02
CA LEU A 31 3.08 -8.01 0.21
C LEU A 31 1.86 -7.62 1.05
N ASN A 32 1.93 -6.45 1.68
CA ASN A 32 0.80 -5.87 2.39
C ASN A 32 0.66 -4.37 2.11
N ILE A 33 -0.57 -3.92 1.93
CA ILE A 33 -0.92 -2.52 1.76
C ILE A 33 -1.16 -1.90 3.13
N ARG A 34 -0.62 -0.70 3.34
CA ARG A 34 -0.75 0.07 4.58
C ARG A 34 -1.27 1.45 4.30
N LYS A 35 -2.12 1.94 5.20
CA LYS A 35 -2.50 3.35 5.27
C LYS A 35 -1.48 4.13 6.09
N ARG A 36 -1.01 5.24 5.55
CA ARG A 36 -0.07 6.18 6.19
C ARG A 36 -0.72 7.56 6.34
N GLY A 37 -0.52 8.19 7.49
CA GLY A 37 -1.01 9.54 7.79
C GLY A 37 -2.44 9.60 8.34
N LYS A 38 -2.86 10.80 8.78
CA LYS A 38 -4.19 11.08 9.33
C LYS A 38 -5.18 11.44 8.19
N GLY A 39 -6.48 11.42 8.48
CA GLY A 39 -7.53 11.77 7.51
C GLY A 39 -7.63 10.77 6.35
N THR A 40 -7.68 11.26 5.10
CA THR A 40 -7.70 10.42 3.89
C THR A 40 -6.43 9.60 3.71
N GLY A 41 -5.29 9.98 4.31
CA GLY A 41 -4.04 9.22 4.27
C GLY A 41 -3.52 8.88 2.86
N ARG A 42 -2.40 8.16 2.80
CA ARG A 42 -1.85 7.58 1.56
C ARG A 42 -1.60 6.09 1.72
N LEU A 43 -1.62 5.36 0.61
CA LEU A 43 -1.37 3.94 0.59
C LEU A 43 0.10 3.66 0.25
N SER A 44 0.70 2.77 1.00
CA SER A 44 2.03 2.19 0.73
C SER A 44 1.93 0.68 0.64
N ILE A 45 2.84 0.08 -0.11
CA ILE A 45 3.04 -1.36 -0.18
C ILE A 45 4.27 -1.67 0.65
N ARG A 46 4.17 -2.64 1.56
CA ARG A 46 5.28 -3.14 2.35
C ARG A 46 5.48 -4.62 2.04
N GLY A 47 6.72 -5.06 2.14
CA GLY A 47 7.10 -6.47 1.94
C GLY A 47 8.59 -6.64 2.01
N ILE A 48 9.07 -7.84 1.71
CA ILE A 48 10.48 -8.14 1.49
C ILE A 48 10.73 -8.01 -0.01
N PHE A 49 11.74 -7.23 -0.38
CA PHE A 49 12.13 -7.05 -1.77
C PHE A 49 13.64 -7.29 -1.91
N PRO A 50 14.14 -7.53 -3.14
CA PRO A 50 15.55 -7.40 -3.45
C PRO A 50 16.13 -6.07 -2.95
N PRO A 51 17.44 -5.99 -2.67
CA PRO A 51 18.03 -4.75 -2.22
C PRO A 51 17.83 -3.62 -3.25
N LYS A 52 17.57 -2.40 -2.76
CA LYS A 52 17.61 -1.21 -3.62
C LYS A 52 19.05 -0.95 -4.06
N PRO A 53 19.26 -0.33 -5.24
CA PRO A 53 20.59 0.11 -5.64
C PRO A 53 21.23 1.00 -4.55
N GLY A 54 22.43 0.62 -4.12
CA GLY A 54 23.19 1.33 -3.07
C GLY A 54 22.84 0.96 -1.63
N ASP A 55 21.87 0.06 -1.41
CA ASP A 55 21.36 -0.28 -0.07
C ASP A 55 21.90 -1.64 0.45
N GLY A 56 22.95 -2.18 -0.19
CA GLY A 56 23.59 -3.46 0.13
C GLY A 56 23.12 -4.63 -0.75
N ASP A 57 23.45 -5.86 -0.36
CA ASP A 57 23.28 -7.06 -1.22
C ASP A 57 22.20 -8.04 -0.74
N SER A 58 21.57 -7.80 0.41
CA SER A 58 20.57 -8.72 0.98
C SER A 58 19.13 -8.23 0.82
N PRO A 59 18.16 -9.15 0.57
CA PRO A 59 16.75 -8.82 0.65
C PRO A 59 16.37 -8.31 2.05
N LYS A 60 15.53 -7.28 2.10
CA LYS A 60 15.09 -6.67 3.35
C LYS A 60 13.68 -6.11 3.23
N HIS A 61 13.13 -5.69 4.36
CA HIS A 61 11.83 -5.02 4.37
C HIS A 61 11.93 -3.63 3.74
N TYR A 62 11.09 -3.39 2.73
CA TYR A 62 10.90 -2.06 2.17
C TYR A 62 9.44 -1.63 2.25
N GLU A 63 9.27 -0.32 2.20
CA GLU A 63 7.98 0.31 2.03
C GLU A 63 8.03 1.21 0.80
N HIS A 64 7.12 0.99 -0.13
CA HIS A 64 6.99 1.72 -1.38
C HIS A 64 5.69 2.53 -1.36
N ALA A 65 5.80 3.84 -1.51
CA ALA A 65 4.63 4.71 -1.57
C ALA A 65 3.95 4.61 -2.94
N THR A 66 2.66 4.25 -2.97
CA THR A 66 1.90 4.14 -4.23
C THR A 66 1.47 5.49 -4.80
N GLY A 67 1.60 6.56 -4.01
CA GLY A 67 1.06 7.90 -4.30
C GLY A 67 -0.48 7.99 -4.18
N LYS A 68 -1.19 6.87 -4.00
CA LYS A 68 -2.66 6.82 -4.01
C LYS A 68 -3.25 7.19 -2.64
N PRO A 69 -4.40 7.89 -2.61
CA PRO A 69 -5.09 8.21 -1.36
C PRO A 69 -5.77 6.97 -0.77
N ALA A 70 -5.94 6.90 0.56
CA ALA A 70 -6.65 5.80 1.21
C ALA A 70 -8.18 5.95 1.05
N THR A 71 -8.62 5.72 -0.18
CA THR A 71 -10.02 5.72 -0.64
C THR A 71 -10.32 4.37 -1.30
N PRO A 72 -11.59 3.97 -1.49
CA PRO A 72 -11.91 2.71 -2.16
C PRO A 72 -11.31 2.58 -3.57
N VAL A 73 -11.30 3.68 -4.34
CA VAL A 73 -10.67 3.70 -5.68
C VAL A 73 -9.15 3.62 -5.57
N GLY A 74 -8.56 4.39 -4.65
CA GLY A 74 -7.11 4.32 -4.40
C GLY A 74 -6.65 2.95 -3.94
N LEU A 75 -7.45 2.25 -3.13
CA LEU A 75 -7.17 0.88 -2.66
C LEU A 75 -7.22 -0.13 -3.81
N LYS A 76 -8.18 -0.01 -4.74
CA LYS A 76 -8.22 -0.86 -5.95
C LYS A 76 -6.96 -0.68 -6.80
N ILE A 77 -6.51 0.55 -6.99
CA ILE A 77 -5.29 0.84 -7.76
C ILE A 77 -4.05 0.33 -7.01
N ALA A 78 -3.97 0.56 -5.70
CA ALA A 78 -2.87 0.06 -4.88
C ALA A 78 -2.81 -1.47 -4.87
N LYS A 79 -3.97 -2.16 -4.89
CA LYS A 79 -4.05 -3.61 -5.06
C LYS A 79 -3.44 -4.05 -6.39
N ALA A 80 -3.82 -3.43 -7.50
CA ALA A 80 -3.28 -3.78 -8.81
C ALA A 80 -1.75 -3.63 -8.84
N ILE A 81 -1.22 -2.51 -8.32
CA ILE A 81 0.23 -2.30 -8.21
C ILE A 81 0.88 -3.39 -7.35
N ALA A 82 0.28 -3.73 -6.19
CA ALA A 82 0.81 -4.77 -5.31
C ALA A 82 0.85 -6.14 -6.00
N GLN A 83 -0.21 -6.51 -6.73
CA GLN A 83 -0.28 -7.77 -7.48
C GLN A 83 0.76 -7.82 -8.61
N GLU A 84 1.01 -6.72 -9.31
CA GLU A 84 2.08 -6.62 -10.30
C GLU A 84 3.45 -6.83 -9.65
N MET A 85 3.70 -6.19 -8.50
CA MET A 85 4.96 -6.36 -7.76
C MET A 85 5.12 -7.80 -7.24
N GLU A 86 4.07 -8.43 -6.70
CA GLU A 86 4.10 -9.84 -6.28
C GLU A 86 4.41 -10.78 -7.43
N ALA A 87 3.77 -10.57 -8.59
CA ALA A 87 4.04 -11.39 -9.76
C ALA A 87 5.51 -11.29 -10.22
N LEU A 88 6.14 -10.11 -10.08
CA LEU A 88 7.56 -9.93 -10.37
C LEU A 88 8.46 -10.58 -9.31
N LEU A 89 8.10 -10.49 -8.03
CA LEU A 89 8.82 -11.13 -6.93
C LEU A 89 8.78 -12.65 -7.03
N VAL A 90 7.61 -13.24 -7.29
CA VAL A 90 7.44 -14.69 -7.48
C VAL A 90 8.26 -15.22 -8.67
N LYS A 91 8.48 -14.38 -9.69
CA LYS A 91 9.27 -14.72 -10.87
C LYS A 91 10.76 -14.41 -10.74
N ASP A 92 11.21 -13.94 -9.58
CA ASP A 92 12.57 -13.45 -9.35
C ASP A 92 13.05 -12.41 -10.39
N ASN A 93 12.11 -11.61 -10.91
CA ASN A 93 12.36 -10.62 -11.96
C ASN A 93 11.95 -9.20 -11.52
N PHE A 94 11.96 -8.95 -10.21
CA PHE A 94 11.63 -7.65 -9.67
C PHE A 94 12.80 -6.67 -9.84
N GLU A 95 12.55 -5.55 -10.52
CA GLU A 95 13.49 -4.44 -10.65
C GLU A 95 12.95 -3.18 -9.97
N TRP A 96 13.82 -2.47 -9.23
CA TRP A 96 13.43 -1.22 -8.58
C TRP A 96 13.25 -0.05 -9.56
N ARG A 97 13.91 -0.07 -10.71
CA ARG A 97 14.01 1.09 -11.62
C ARG A 97 12.65 1.73 -11.98
N PRO A 98 11.58 0.97 -12.28
CA PRO A 98 10.26 1.55 -12.56
C PRO A 98 9.60 2.24 -11.36
N TYR A 99 10.01 1.89 -10.14
CA TYR A 99 9.41 2.32 -8.88
C TYR A 99 10.22 3.39 -8.14
N LEU A 100 11.36 3.82 -8.69
CA LEU A 100 12.23 4.85 -8.11
C LEU A 100 11.96 6.26 -8.66
N THR A 101 11.00 6.44 -9.57
CA THR A 101 10.69 7.76 -10.15
C THR A 101 10.19 8.72 -9.07
N GLY A 102 11.06 9.66 -8.70
CA GLY A 102 11.01 10.50 -7.52
C GLY A 102 12.40 10.86 -6.95
N LEU A 103 13.46 10.20 -7.43
CA LEU A 103 14.88 10.49 -7.15
C LEU A 103 15.62 11.12 -8.35
N THR A 104 14.96 12.02 -9.09
CA THR A 104 15.62 12.84 -10.11
C THR A 104 15.59 14.30 -9.66
N HIS A 105 16.76 14.73 -9.16
CA HIS A 105 17.26 16.08 -8.86
C HIS A 105 16.46 16.96 -7.91
#